data_AF-A0A8J8BG82-F1
#
_entry.id   AF-A0A8J8BG82-F1
#
_cell.length_a   1.000
_cell.length_b   1.000
_cell.length_c   1.000
_cell.angle_alpha   90.00
_cell.angle_beta   90.00
_cell.angle_gamma   90.00
#
_symmetry.space_group_name_H-M   'P 1'
#
loop_
_entity.id
_entity.type
_entity.pdbx_description
1 polymer ?
#
loop_
_entity_poly.entity_id
_entity_poly.type
_entity_poly.pdbx_seq_one_letter_code
_entity_poly.pdbx_strand_id
1 'polypeptide(L)'
;MLVSKPQCPSLVLDEIPEQVTDRDEAIFWGINNAALSPEQEKRLCSPDKIFSGQREVLAVHWHPEFVPIHLATHRMQAMFPNREQELVIPTQHNVLLTHAGFCGVEVDPL
;
A
#
# COMPACT_ATOMS: atom_id res chain seq x y z
N MET A 1 -11.22 19.47 46.39
CA MET A 1 -11.62 18.75 45.16
C MET A 1 -12.09 19.80 44.15
N LEU A 2 -11.36 20.00 43.05
CA LEU A 2 -11.77 20.91 41.98
C LEU A 2 -12.43 20.07 40.89
N VAL A 3 -13.76 20.17 40.79
CA VAL A 3 -14.52 19.55 39.70
C VAL A 3 -14.41 20.49 38.51
N SER A 4 -13.58 20.14 37.53
CA SER A 4 -13.50 20.87 36.26
C SER A 4 -14.84 20.70 35.54
N LYS A 5 -15.51 21.81 35.21
CA LYS A 5 -16.76 21.76 34.44
C LYS A 5 -16.45 21.20 33.04
N PRO A 6 -17.29 20.31 32.48
CA PRO A 6 -17.14 19.86 31.11
C PRO A 6 -17.27 21.07 30.18
N GLN A 7 -16.20 21.41 29.46
CA GLN A 7 -16.25 22.42 28.42
C GLN A 7 -17.06 21.87 27.26
N CYS A 8 -18.21 22.49 26.98
CA CYS A 8 -18.92 22.26 25.73
C CYS A 8 -18.05 22.83 24.59
N PRO A 9 -17.75 22.04 23.54
CA PRO A 9 -17.03 22.56 22.39
C PRO A 9 -17.85 23.68 21.73
N SER A 10 -17.16 24.74 21.31
CA SER A 10 -17.78 25.81 20.53
C SER A 10 -18.41 25.22 19.27
N LEU A 11 -19.69 25.51 19.05
CA LEU A 11 -20.40 25.15 17.81
C LEU A 11 -20.16 26.16 16.68
N VAL A 12 -19.38 27.22 16.95
CA VAL A 12 -18.93 28.17 15.93
C VAL A 12 -17.76 27.50 15.21
N LEU A 13 -18.02 27.08 13.97
CA LEU A 13 -16.98 26.53 13.09
C LEU A 13 -15.99 27.64 12.74
N ASP A 14 -14.70 27.30 12.76
CA ASP A 14 -13.67 28.19 12.24
C ASP A 14 -13.94 28.49 10.76
N GLU A 15 -13.67 29.73 10.34
CA GLU A 15 -13.80 30.12 8.94
C GLU A 15 -12.77 29.35 8.09
N ILE A 16 -13.28 28.49 7.20
CA ILE A 16 -12.42 27.68 6.32
C ILE A 16 -12.07 28.55 5.09
N PRO A 17 -10.78 28.77 4.80
CA PRO A 17 -10.35 29.51 3.62
C PRO A 17 -10.90 28.88 2.33
N GLU A 18 -11.31 29.71 1.36
CA GLU A 18 -11.78 29.23 0.05
C GLU A 18 -10.65 28.63 -0.79
N GLN A 19 -9.43 29.18 -0.67
CA GLN A 19 -8.26 28.73 -1.41
C GLN A 19 -7.50 27.65 -0.62
N VAL A 20 -6.93 26.70 -1.36
CA VAL A 20 -6.01 25.70 -0.80
C VAL A 20 -4.83 26.42 -0.16
N THR A 21 -4.58 26.12 1.11
CA THR A 21 -3.47 26.70 1.86
C THR A 21 -2.25 25.79 1.85
N ASP A 22 -1.07 26.33 2.15
CA ASP A 22 0.16 25.53 2.33
C ASP A 22 -0.01 24.43 3.38
N ARG A 23 -0.85 24.67 4.39
CA ARG A 23 -1.18 23.68 5.42
C ARG A 23 -1.98 22.52 4.83
N ASP A 24 -2.93 22.80 3.94
CA ASP A 24 -3.73 21.78 3.28
C ASP A 24 -2.84 20.91 2.38
N GLU A 25 -1.93 21.53 1.62
CA GLU A 25 -0.94 20.80 0.82
C GLU A 25 -0.04 19.92 1.69
N ALA A 26 0.49 20.46 2.80
CA ALA A 26 1.35 19.70 3.70
C ALA A 26 0.61 18.50 4.32
N ILE A 27 -0.65 18.67 4.70
CA ILE A 27 -1.50 17.58 5.20
C ILE A 27 -1.75 16.56 4.09
N PHE A 28 -2.12 17.01 2.89
CA PHE A 28 -2.38 16.16 1.75
C PHE A 28 -1.17 15.28 1.43
N TRP A 29 0.03 15.86 1.32
CA TRP A 29 1.25 15.10 1.07
C TRP A 29 1.65 14.21 2.24
N GLY A 30 1.39 14.63 3.48
CA GLY A 30 1.61 13.81 4.66
C GLY A 30 0.75 12.55 4.67
N ILE A 31 -0.51 12.64 4.23
CA ILE A 31 -1.44 11.50 4.15
C ILE A 31 -1.12 10.61 2.94
N ASN A 32 -0.69 11.19 1.83
CA ASN A 32 -0.34 10.46 0.60
C ASN A 32 1.11 9.95 0.57
N ASN A 33 1.82 10.00 1.70
CA ASN A 33 3.21 9.55 1.76
C ASN A 33 3.29 8.02 1.76
N ALA A 34 3.74 7.46 0.63
CA ALA A 34 3.99 6.03 0.48
C ALA A 34 5.43 5.59 0.84
N ALA A 35 6.25 6.47 1.43
CA ALA A 35 7.59 6.12 1.87
C ALA A 35 7.56 5.11 3.03
N LEU A 36 8.33 4.04 2.89
CA LEU A 36 8.45 2.99 3.90
C LEU A 36 9.74 3.17 4.70
N SER A 37 9.66 2.96 6.01
CA SER A 37 10.85 2.81 6.84
C SER A 37 11.49 1.44 6.64
N PRO A 38 12.79 1.25 6.94
CA PRO A 38 13.43 -0.06 6.85
C PRO A 38 12.74 -1.15 7.67
N GLU A 39 12.13 -0.79 8.80
CA GLU A 39 11.36 -1.73 9.62
C GLU A 39 10.04 -2.14 8.94
N GLN A 40 9.35 -1.19 8.29
CA GLN A 40 8.13 -1.47 7.54
C GLN A 40 8.42 -2.37 6.33
N GLU A 41 9.50 -2.11 5.60
CA GLU A 41 9.94 -2.98 4.50
C GLU A 41 10.21 -4.41 4.99
N LYS A 42 10.95 -4.55 6.10
CA LYS A 42 11.22 -5.86 6.70
C LYS A 42 9.94 -6.59 7.09
N ARG A 43 8.95 -5.88 7.64
CA ARG A 43 7.64 -6.45 8.00
C ARG A 43 6.87 -6.88 6.75
N LEU A 44 6.84 -6.07 5.71
CA LEU A 44 6.21 -6.43 4.43
C LEU A 44 6.83 -7.70 3.84
N CYS A 45 8.15 -7.82 3.90
CA CYS A 45 8.88 -8.98 3.41
C CYS A 45 8.75 -10.24 4.29
N SER A 46 8.14 -10.15 5.48
CA SER A 46 7.96 -11.26 6.43
C SER A 46 6.49 -11.68 6.49
N PRO A 47 6.06 -12.71 5.75
CA PRO A 47 4.66 -13.11 5.74
C PRO A 47 4.23 -13.88 6.99
N ASP A 48 2.99 -13.63 7.43
CA ASP A 48 2.41 -14.31 8.59
C ASP A 48 2.05 -15.77 8.30
N LYS A 49 1.86 -16.11 7.01
CA LYS A 49 1.53 -17.46 6.55
C LYS A 49 2.54 -17.91 5.51
N ILE A 50 3.05 -19.12 5.71
CA ILE A 50 3.98 -19.78 4.79
C ILE A 50 3.32 -21.07 4.31
N PHE A 51 3.30 -21.29 3.01
CA PHE A 51 2.70 -22.44 2.33
C PHE A 51 3.80 -23.28 1.68
N SER A 52 4.58 -23.97 2.50
CA SER A 52 5.73 -24.78 2.04
C SER A 52 5.34 -25.95 1.13
N GLY A 53 4.08 -26.41 1.18
CA GLY A 53 3.57 -27.47 0.30
C GLY A 53 3.09 -26.98 -1.08
N GLN A 54 2.94 -25.67 -1.27
CA GLN A 54 2.46 -25.11 -2.53
C GLN A 54 3.60 -25.12 -3.56
N ARG A 55 3.43 -25.91 -4.62
CA ARG A 55 4.43 -26.04 -5.69
C ARG A 55 4.16 -25.15 -6.91
N GLU A 56 2.93 -24.69 -7.08
CA GLU A 56 2.52 -23.91 -8.25
C GLU A 56 1.83 -22.62 -7.78
N VAL A 57 2.23 -21.47 -8.32
CA VAL A 57 1.65 -20.17 -7.96
C VAL A 57 1.10 -19.50 -9.21
N LEU A 58 -0.19 -19.18 -9.21
CA LEU A 58 -0.85 -18.48 -10.31
C LEU A 58 -1.50 -17.21 -9.80
N ALA A 59 -1.15 -16.09 -10.43
CA ALA A 59 -1.81 -14.81 -10.25
C ALA A 59 -1.84 -14.06 -11.59
N VAL A 60 -2.93 -14.21 -12.32
CA VAL A 60 -3.12 -13.59 -13.65
C VAL A 60 -3.39 -12.08 -13.59
N HIS A 61 -3.86 -11.61 -12.43
CA HIS A 61 -4.01 -10.21 -12.09
C HIS A 61 -3.56 -10.10 -10.63
N TRP A 62 -2.42 -9.46 -10.41
CA TRP A 62 -1.91 -9.21 -9.06
C TRP A 62 -1.61 -7.75 -8.84
N HIS A 63 -2.41 -7.14 -7.97
CA HIS A 63 -2.31 -5.73 -7.64
C HIS A 63 -1.51 -5.56 -6.34
N PRO A 64 -0.24 -5.13 -6.36
CA PRO A 64 0.55 -4.95 -5.14
C PRO A 64 0.15 -3.69 -4.34
N GLU A 65 -0.85 -2.93 -4.80
CA GLU A 65 -1.52 -1.80 -4.14
C GLU A 65 -0.59 -0.95 -3.25
N PHE A 66 0.04 0.05 -3.88
CA PHE A 66 0.99 0.99 -3.26
C PHE A 66 2.27 0.36 -2.65
N VAL A 67 2.41 -0.97 -2.64
CA VAL A 67 3.66 -1.63 -2.27
C VAL A 67 4.59 -1.68 -3.49
N PRO A 68 5.86 -1.26 -3.35
CA PRO A 68 6.85 -1.45 -4.40
C PRO A 68 6.92 -2.91 -4.85
N ILE A 69 6.85 -3.15 -6.16
CA ILE A 69 6.71 -4.49 -6.73
C ILE A 69 7.80 -5.47 -6.26
N HIS A 70 9.03 -4.99 -6.03
CA HIS A 70 10.13 -5.81 -5.55
C HIS A 70 9.90 -6.34 -4.12
N LEU A 71 9.30 -5.54 -3.22
CA LEU A 71 8.95 -5.96 -1.86
C LEU A 71 7.78 -6.94 -1.87
N ALA A 72 6.74 -6.65 -2.67
CA ALA A 72 5.61 -7.54 -2.85
C ALA A 72 6.07 -8.91 -3.39
N THR A 73 6.97 -8.89 -4.38
CA THR A 73 7.60 -10.09 -4.94
C THR A 73 8.36 -10.85 -3.88
N HIS A 74 9.21 -10.19 -3.10
CA HIS A 74 9.97 -10.83 -2.02
C HIS A 74 9.04 -11.50 -1.00
N ARG A 75 7.95 -10.84 -0.60
CA ARG A 75 6.94 -11.43 0.29
C ARG A 75 6.32 -12.68 -0.34
N MET A 76 5.89 -12.63 -1.60
CA MET A 76 5.32 -13.78 -2.31
C MET A 76 6.31 -14.97 -2.34
N GLN A 77 7.57 -14.72 -2.63
CA GLN A 77 8.61 -15.74 -2.64
C GLN A 77 8.80 -16.38 -1.26
N ALA A 78 8.77 -15.58 -0.20
CA ALA A 78 8.82 -16.06 1.18
C ALA A 78 7.56 -16.84 1.60
N MET A 79 6.38 -16.48 1.05
CA MET A 79 5.12 -17.19 1.30
C MET A 79 5.12 -18.58 0.66
N PHE A 80 5.73 -18.73 -0.52
CA PHE A 80 5.76 -19.95 -1.31
C PHE A 80 7.21 -20.39 -1.59
N PRO A 81 7.94 -20.83 -0.55
CA PRO A 81 9.40 -21.05 -0.65
C PRO A 81 9.78 -22.23 -1.55
N ASN A 82 8.90 -23.22 -1.69
CA ASN A 82 9.15 -24.46 -2.47
C ASN A 82 8.38 -24.50 -3.79
N ARG A 83 7.98 -23.34 -4.32
CA ARG A 83 7.32 -23.29 -5.62
C ARG A 83 8.30 -23.71 -6.72
N GLU A 84 7.80 -24.54 -7.63
CA GLU A 84 8.52 -25.02 -8.81
C GLU A 84 8.05 -24.29 -10.06
N GLN A 85 6.77 -23.88 -10.11
CA GLN A 85 6.20 -23.11 -11.22
C GLN A 85 5.50 -21.85 -10.71
N GLU A 86 5.67 -20.75 -11.44
CA GLU A 86 4.94 -19.51 -11.19
C GLU A 86 4.50 -18.85 -12.50
N LEU A 87 3.27 -18.33 -12.51
CA LEU A 87 2.79 -17.38 -13.50
C LEU A 87 2.13 -16.23 -12.73
N VAL A 88 2.85 -15.12 -12.62
CA VAL A 88 2.44 -13.95 -11.85
C VAL A 88 2.57 -12.72 -12.73
N ILE A 89 1.43 -12.11 -13.05
CA ILE A 89 1.34 -10.93 -13.90
C ILE A 89 0.96 -9.75 -13.00
N PRO A 90 1.92 -8.86 -12.67
CA PRO A 90 1.64 -7.71 -11.83
C PRO A 90 0.86 -6.66 -12.61
N THR A 91 -0.12 -6.05 -11.98
CA THR A 91 -0.95 -4.99 -12.54
C THR A 91 -0.98 -3.79 -11.59
N GLN A 92 -1.05 -2.59 -12.17
CA GLN A 92 -1.28 -1.35 -11.46
C GLN A 92 -2.00 -0.38 -12.40
N HIS A 93 -2.84 0.47 -11.83
CA HIS A 93 -3.57 1.54 -12.51
C HIS A 93 -2.61 2.42 -13.32
N ASN A 94 -2.72 2.33 -14.64
CA ASN A 94 -1.98 3.08 -15.66
C ASN A 94 -0.45 3.00 -15.54
N VAL A 95 0.08 1.98 -14.86
CA VAL A 95 1.52 1.74 -14.73
C VAL A 95 1.85 0.35 -15.26
N LEU A 96 2.74 0.28 -16.24
CA LEU A 96 3.26 -0.99 -16.73
C LEU A 96 4.24 -1.56 -15.71
N LEU A 97 3.92 -2.73 -15.15
CA LEU A 97 4.79 -3.47 -14.25
C LEU A 97 5.36 -4.70 -14.95
N THR A 98 6.54 -5.14 -14.50
CA THR A 98 7.22 -6.34 -15.01
C THR A 98 7.62 -7.25 -13.85
N HIS A 99 7.36 -8.55 -13.98
CA HIS A 99 7.85 -9.58 -13.07
C HIS A 99 8.11 -10.88 -13.85
N ALA A 100 9.28 -11.49 -13.63
CA ALA A 100 9.66 -12.78 -14.23
C ALA A 100 9.43 -12.89 -15.76
N GLY A 101 9.59 -11.79 -16.49
CA GLY A 101 9.39 -11.74 -17.95
C GLY A 101 7.94 -11.50 -18.40
N PHE A 102 6.99 -11.43 -17.48
CA PHE A 102 5.61 -11.04 -17.74
C PHE A 102 5.40 -9.56 -17.43
N CYS A 103 4.53 -8.90 -18.19
CA CYS A 103 4.15 -7.52 -17.97
C CYS A 103 2.62 -7.38 -17.89
N GLY A 104 2.16 -6.45 -17.04
CA GLY A 104 0.75 -6.15 -16.89
C GLY A 104 0.52 -4.67 -16.56
N VAL A 105 -0.65 -4.18 -16.95
CA VAL A 105 -1.16 -2.85 -16.64
C VAL A 105 -2.68 -2.96 -16.50
N GLU A 106 -3.24 -2.26 -15.52
CA GLU A 106 -4.67 -2.03 -15.42
C GLU A 106 -4.97 -0.67 -16.02
N VAL A 107 -5.78 -0.62 -17.08
CA VAL A 107 -6.10 0.63 -17.78
C VAL A 107 -7.38 1.20 -17.21
N ASP A 108 -7.28 2.36 -16.57
CA ASP A 108 -8.46 3.05 -16.08
C ASP A 108 -9.21 3.71 -17.24
N PRO A 109 -10.55 3.72 -17.20
CA PRO A 109 -11.32 4.52 -18.12
C PRO A 109 -10.98 6.01 -17.92
N LEU A 110 -10.72 6.69 -19.03
CA LEU A 110 -10.48 8.13 -19.10
C LEU A 110 -11.69 8.95 -18.62
#